data_AF-A0A955XD42-F1
#
_entry.id   AF-A0A955XD42-F1
#
_cell.length_a   1.000
_cell.length_b   1.000
_cell.length_c   1.000
_cell.angle_alpha   90.00
_cell.angle_beta   90.00
_cell.angle_gamma   90.00
#
_symmetry.space_group_name_H-M   'P 1'
#
loop_
_entity.id
_entity.type
_entity.pdbx_description
1 polymer ?
#
loop_
_entity_poly.entity_id
_entity_poly.type
_entity_poly.pdbx_seq_one_letter_code
_entity_poly.pdbx_strand_id
1 'polypeptide(L)'
;RAENPLMRGHALIGLGSAQRALGQLAEARATLAVALALAETNDTGMWRGLARLEAAEACTRKERARARALAEAALADLLEAKDEPLVARARAFLATK
;
A
#
# COMPACT_ATOMS: atom_id res chain seq x y z
N ARG A 1 -27.14 4.16 -6.31
CA ARG A 1 -26.02 3.61 -7.12
C ARG A 1 -25.00 3.09 -6.12
N ALA A 2 -24.86 1.78 -5.96
CA ALA A 2 -23.89 1.23 -5.01
C ALA A 2 -22.47 1.60 -5.49
N GLU A 3 -21.66 2.23 -4.63
CA GLU A 3 -20.25 2.47 -4.93
C GLU A 3 -19.56 1.13 -5.15
N ASN A 4 -18.76 1.02 -6.20
CA ASN A 4 -17.94 -0.16 -6.43
C ASN A 4 -16.76 -0.14 -5.43
N PRO A 5 -16.66 -1.08 -4.49
CA PRO A 5 -15.62 -1.09 -3.45
C PRO A 5 -14.20 -1.14 -4.05
N LEU A 6 -14.03 -1.70 -5.25
CA LEU A 6 -12.76 -1.72 -5.96
C LEU A 6 -12.35 -0.32 -6.44
N MET A 7 -13.27 0.42 -7.05
CA MET A 7 -13.01 1.81 -7.46
C MET A 7 -12.72 2.70 -6.25
N ARG A 8 -13.45 2.49 -5.15
CA ARG A 8 -13.21 3.21 -3.90
C ARG A 8 -11.82 2.90 -3.33
N GLY A 9 -11.43 1.62 -3.28
CA GLY A 9 -10.09 1.21 -2.86
C GLY A 9 -8.99 1.87 -3.69
N HIS A 10 -9.12 1.84 -5.02
CA HIS A 10 -8.14 2.47 -5.91
C HIS A 10 -8.03 3.98 -5.71
N ALA A 11 -9.17 4.67 -5.58
CA ALA A 11 -9.19 6.11 -5.32
C ALA A 11 -8.51 6.45 -3.98
N LEU A 12 -8.70 5.61 -2.94
CA LEU A 12 -8.06 5.79 -1.64
C LEU A 12 -6.56 5.55 -1.69
N ILE A 13 -6.07 4.57 -2.46
CA ILE A 13 -4.63 4.37 -2.68
C ILE A 13 -4.03 5.63 -3.33
N GLY A 14 -4.65 6.14 -4.39
CA GLY A 14 -4.20 7.36 -5.07
C GLY A 14 -4.20 8.59 -4.15
N LEU A 15 -5.26 8.78 -3.37
CA LEU A 15 -5.35 9.87 -2.39
C LEU A 15 -4.27 9.75 -1.31
N GLY A 16 -4.07 8.55 -0.75
CA GLY A 16 -3.05 8.31 0.27
C GLY A 16 -1.63 8.57 -0.24
N SER A 17 -1.35 8.18 -1.49
CA SER A 17 -0.08 8.47 -2.15
C SER A 17 0.12 9.98 -2.35
N ALA A 18 -0.92 10.71 -2.80
CA ALA A 18 -0.87 12.16 -2.95
C ALA A 18 -0.67 12.88 -1.62
N GLN A 19 -1.41 12.50 -0.57
CA GLN A 19 -1.23 13.04 0.79
C GLN A 19 0.20 12.84 1.29
N ARG A 20 0.78 11.66 1.07
CA ARG A 20 2.18 11.38 1.42
C ARG A 20 3.16 12.27 0.66
N ALA A 21 2.96 12.45 -0.65
CA ALA A 21 3.77 13.34 -1.47
C ALA A 21 3.69 14.81 -1.02
N LEU A 22 2.55 15.22 -0.46
CA LEU A 22 2.33 16.53 0.15
C LEU A 22 2.85 16.65 1.60
N GLY A 23 3.43 15.59 2.17
CA GLY A 23 3.92 15.56 3.55
C GLY A 23 2.81 15.38 4.61
N GLN A 24 1.57 15.16 4.20
CA GLN A 24 0.40 14.91 5.05
C GLN A 24 0.40 13.45 5.54
N LEU A 25 1.41 13.06 6.32
CA LEU A 25 1.67 11.68 6.69
C LEU A 25 0.57 11.08 7.58
N ALA A 26 -0.07 11.89 8.43
CA ALA A 26 -1.14 11.40 9.30
C ALA A 26 -2.38 11.02 8.49
N GLU A 27 -2.77 11.89 7.56
CA GLU A 27 -3.86 11.73 6.62
C GLU A 27 -3.58 10.57 5.66
N ALA A 28 -2.38 10.52 5.09
CA ALA A 28 -1.94 9.43 4.22
C ALA A 28 -2.11 8.08 4.90
N ARG A 29 -1.63 7.93 6.15
CA ARG A 29 -1.79 6.68 6.91
C ARG A 29 -3.25 6.35 7.17
N ALA A 30 -4.09 7.32 7.51
CA ALA A 30 -5.51 7.09 7.74
C ALA A 30 -6.21 6.62 6.45
N THR A 31 -5.97 7.29 5.34
CA THR A 31 -6.51 6.94 4.03
C THR A 31 -6.04 5.55 3.57
N LEU A 32 -4.74 5.27 3.70
CA LEU A 32 -4.14 3.99 3.32
C LEU A 32 -4.59 2.84 4.22
N ALA A 33 -4.89 3.10 5.49
CA ALA A 33 -5.48 2.08 6.37
C ALA A 33 -6.87 1.66 5.89
N VAL A 34 -7.70 2.60 5.43
CA VAL A 34 -9.01 2.29 4.84
C VAL A 34 -8.83 1.57 3.50
N ALA A 35 -7.91 2.01 2.66
CA ALA A 35 -7.61 1.35 1.39
C ALA A 35 -7.17 -0.10 1.59
N LEU A 36 -6.30 -0.35 2.58
CA LEU A 36 -5.81 -1.68 2.91
C LEU A 36 -6.94 -2.60 3.39
N ALA A 37 -7.81 -2.13 4.28
CA ALA A 37 -8.95 -2.90 4.76
C ALA A 37 -9.87 -3.34 3.60
N LEU A 38 -10.08 -2.47 2.62
CA LEU A 38 -10.84 -2.81 1.41
C LEU A 38 -10.08 -3.80 0.52
N ALA A 39 -8.77 -3.61 0.34
CA ALA A 39 -7.96 -4.50 -0.47
C ALA A 39 -7.90 -5.92 0.12
N GLU A 40 -7.89 -6.06 1.46
CA GLU A 40 -7.88 -7.36 2.14
C GLU A 40 -9.15 -8.18 1.92
N THR A 41 -10.28 -7.53 1.63
CA THR A 41 -11.52 -8.22 1.25
C THR A 41 -11.58 -8.66 -0.21
N ASN A 42 -10.54 -8.38 -0.99
CA ASN A 42 -10.48 -8.68 -2.41
C ASN A 42 -9.53 -9.84 -2.70
N ASP A 43 -9.86 -10.67 -3.70
CA ASP A 43 -9.09 -11.85 -4.08
C ASP A 43 -7.83 -11.51 -4.89
N THR A 44 -7.70 -10.29 -5.40
CA THR A 44 -6.56 -9.92 -6.26
C THR A 44 -5.32 -9.56 -5.44
N GLY A 45 -4.27 -10.39 -5.54
CA GLY A 45 -2.96 -10.14 -4.92
C GLY A 45 -2.38 -8.76 -5.27
N MET A 46 -2.45 -8.34 -6.53
CA MET A 46 -1.94 -7.04 -6.98
C MET A 46 -2.48 -5.86 -6.13
N TRP A 47 -3.78 -5.86 -5.85
CA TRP A 47 -4.44 -4.78 -5.10
C TRP A 47 -4.03 -4.75 -3.63
N ARG A 48 -3.96 -5.92 -2.99
CA ARG A 48 -3.43 -6.04 -1.62
C ARG A 48 -1.98 -5.59 -1.56
N GLY A 49 -1.16 -6.05 -2.50
CA GLY A 49 0.25 -5.71 -2.60
C GLY A 49 0.50 -4.21 -2.73
N LEU A 50 -0.21 -3.54 -3.63
CA LEU A 50 -0.10 -2.09 -3.82
C LEU A 50 -0.50 -1.31 -2.56
N ALA A 51 -1.63 -1.66 -1.93
CA ALA A 51 -2.09 -0.99 -0.71
C ALA A 51 -1.10 -1.16 0.45
N ARG A 52 -0.54 -2.36 0.61
CA ARG A 52 0.49 -2.66 1.63
C ARG A 52 1.78 -1.87 1.38
N LEU A 53 2.21 -1.76 0.13
CA LEU A 53 3.42 -1.01 -0.24
C LEU A 53 3.27 0.49 0.04
N GLU A 54 2.16 1.11 -0.35
CA GLU A 54 1.91 2.52 -0.03
C GLU A 54 1.81 2.74 1.49
N ALA A 55 1.15 1.82 2.22
CA ALA A 55 1.09 1.89 3.69
C ALA A 55 2.48 1.76 4.35
N ALA A 56 3.36 0.93 3.80
CA ALA A 56 4.75 0.82 4.23
C ALA A 56 5.51 2.14 4.01
N GLU A 57 5.34 2.78 2.86
CA GLU A 57 5.98 4.05 2.52
C GLU A 57 5.47 5.23 3.36
N ALA A 58 4.22 5.18 3.84
CA ALA A 58 3.65 6.18 4.74
C ALA A 58 4.09 6.03 6.21
N CYS A 59 4.78 4.95 6.57
CA CYS A 59 5.23 4.72 7.94
C CYS A 59 6.36 5.70 8.34
N THR A 60 6.29 6.18 9.58
CA THR A 60 7.33 7.04 10.15
C THR A 60 8.60 6.25 10.48
N ARG A 61 9.71 6.94 10.74
CA ARG A 61 10.98 6.31 11.17
C ARG A 61 10.84 5.49 12.45
N LYS A 62 9.90 5.83 13.33
CA LYS A 62 9.63 5.08 14.56
C LYS A 62 8.88 3.77 14.30
N GLU A 63 8.23 3.63 13.14
CA GLU A 63 7.41 2.49 12.75
C GLU A 63 8.15 1.55 11.78
N ARG A 64 9.49 1.53 11.78
CA ARG A 64 10.30 0.73 10.84
C ARG A 64 9.94 -0.75 10.79
N ALA A 65 9.71 -1.39 11.94
CA ALA A 65 9.33 -2.80 11.98
C ALA A 65 7.98 -3.05 11.26
N ARG A 66 7.01 -2.16 11.49
CA ARG A 66 5.71 -2.21 10.80
C ARG A 66 5.85 -1.95 9.31
N ALA A 67 6.66 -0.95 8.93
CA ALA A 67 6.93 -0.61 7.53
C ALA A 67 7.54 -1.81 6.78
N ARG A 68 8.51 -2.48 7.41
CA ARG A 68 9.15 -3.67 6.85
C ARG A 68 8.17 -4.83 6.68
N ALA A 69 7.39 -5.15 7.71
CA ALA A 69 6.40 -6.22 7.64
C ALA A 69 5.36 -5.97 6.53
N LEU A 70 4.90 -4.73 6.37
CA LEU A 70 4.00 -4.34 5.28
C LEU A 70 4.65 -4.51 3.90
N ALA A 71 5.92 -4.10 3.75
CA ALA A 71 6.63 -4.24 2.48
C ALA A 71 6.97 -5.69 2.12
N GLU A 72 7.28 -6.54 3.10
CA GLU A 72 7.47 -7.99 2.88
C GLU A 72 6.18 -8.67 2.45
N ALA A 73 5.06 -8.35 3.11
CA ALA A 73 3.74 -8.84 2.70
C ALA A 73 3.35 -8.33 1.31
N ALA A 74 3.62 -7.05 1.01
CA ALA A 74 3.41 -6.49 -0.31
C ALA A 74 4.20 -7.24 -1.39
N LEU A 75 5.48 -7.51 -1.14
CA LEU A 75 6.33 -8.23 -2.08
C LEU A 75 5.78 -9.62 -2.38
N ALA A 76 5.28 -10.35 -1.38
CA ALA A 76 4.66 -11.66 -1.58
C ALA A 76 3.44 -11.60 -2.49
N ASP A 77 2.50 -10.69 -2.22
CA ASP A 77 1.29 -10.51 -3.05
C ASP A 77 1.64 -10.11 -4.50
N LEU A 78 2.64 -9.24 -4.68
CA LEU A 78 3.03 -8.71 -5.99
C LEU A 78 3.79 -9.75 -6.83
N LEU A 79 4.56 -10.62 -6.19
CA LEU A 79 5.19 -11.77 -6.86
C LEU A 79 4.13 -12.76 -7.35
N GLU A 80 3.10 -13.04 -6.54
CA GLU A 80 1.97 -13.88 -6.95
C GLU A 80 1.20 -13.26 -8.12
N ALA A 81 0.99 -11.95 -8.07
CA ALA A 81 0.36 -11.18 -9.13
C ALA A 81 1.22 -10.98 -10.39
N LYS A 82 2.52 -11.29 -10.31
CA LYS A 82 3.51 -11.11 -11.40
C LYS A 82 3.63 -9.65 -11.87
N ASP A 83 3.50 -8.69 -10.95
CA ASP A 83 3.64 -7.26 -11.24
C ASP A 83 5.09 -6.81 -11.03
N GLU A 84 5.92 -6.97 -12.05
CA GLU A 84 7.36 -6.74 -11.95
C GLU A 84 7.76 -5.29 -11.57
N PRO A 85 7.09 -4.24 -12.08
CA PRO A 85 7.35 -2.87 -11.63
C PRO A 85 7.13 -2.67 -10.12
N LEU A 86 6.04 -3.21 -9.57
CA LEU A 86 5.74 -3.08 -8.14
C LEU A 86 6.63 -4.00 -7.29
N VAL A 87 7.01 -5.18 -7.80
CA VAL A 87 8.02 -6.06 -7.16
C VAL A 87 9.36 -5.32 -7.03
N ALA A 88 9.82 -4.65 -8.08
CA ALA A 88 11.07 -3.88 -8.06
C ALA A 88 11.00 -2.75 -7.02
N ARG A 89 9.87 -2.04 -6.94
CA ARG A 89 9.64 -0.99 -5.94
C ARG A 89 9.67 -1.53 -4.51
N ALA A 90 8.99 -2.65 -4.24
CA ALA A 90 8.99 -3.28 -2.92
C ALA A 90 10.39 -3.75 -2.50
N ARG A 91 11.16 -4.34 -3.42
CA ARG A 91 12.56 -4.72 -3.17
C ARG A 91 13.44 -3.51 -2.86
N ALA A 92 13.31 -2.43 -3.62
CA ALA A 92 14.06 -1.20 -3.39
C ALA A 92 13.75 -0.58 -2.02
N PHE A 93 12.48 -0.61 -1.60
CA PHE A 93 12.07 -0.17 -0.27
C PHE A 93 12.73 -0.99 0.84
N LEU A 94 12.72 -2.32 0.72
CA LEU A 94 13.33 -3.23 1.69
C LEU A 94 14.86 -3.11 1.76
N ALA A 95 15.51 -2.71 0.66
CA ALA A 95 16.95 -2.50 0.62
C ALA A 95 17.42 -1.19 1.29
N THR A 96 16.52 -0.22 1.51
CA THR A 96 16.88 1.14 1.95
C THR A 96 16.49 1.50 3.39
N LYS A 97 15.79 0.62 4.12
CA LYS A 97 15.16 0.93 5.43
C LYS A 97 15.83 0.33 6.66
#